data_AF-A0A950XDG4-F1
#
_entry.id   AF-A0A950XDG4-F1
#
_cell.length_a   1.000
_cell.length_b   1.000
_cell.length_c   1.000
_cell.angle_alpha   90.00
_cell.angle_beta   90.00
_cell.angle_gamma   90.00
#
_symmetry.space_group_name_H-M   'P 1'
#
loop_
_entity.id
_entity.type
_entity.pdbx_description
1 polymer ?
#
loop_
_entity_poly.entity_id
_entity_poly.type
_entity_poly.pdbx_seq_one_letter_code
_entity_poly.pdbx_strand_id
1 'polypeptide(L)'
;ERQQKLQLSTIANEKVTPLQMALRALPPVLFGSRHAYGVPLTGSGTEESVQQLTRQDMAKFHATWFKPNNATLIVVGDTTPDEIQPKLEQFFGGWAGGQIPAKNIITVPKPDKPSVYLVDKPGALHSIVIAGTIAPPPDARTEIALETMNNIFGGTFGARLNMNLREDKHWSYGAASVLYGARAQRPFLAYASVQGDKTGDAIAEMLKELSGLTGTKPIRMEELDKVKAQQILELPGAHETMNSIGSLLGDLLQLGLPLNFYDTYVSRVSALRIPELEDCAKSLLDPRQMIWMIVGDRSQIEPALRDLGIGEIIPTEA
;
A
#
# COMPACT_ATOMS: atom_id res chain seq x y z
N GLU A 1 4.98 28.41 11.26
CA GLU A 1 5.63 28.16 12.57
C GLU A 1 4.93 27.12 13.44
N ARG A 2 3.73 27.33 13.99
CA ARG A 2 3.06 26.29 14.83
C ARG A 2 2.89 24.95 14.11
N GLN A 3 2.34 24.96 12.89
CA GLN A 3 2.14 23.73 12.10
C GLN A 3 3.46 23.05 11.74
N GLN A 4 4.52 23.84 11.49
CA GLN A 4 5.86 23.32 11.23
C GLN A 4 6.41 22.57 12.45
N LYS A 5 6.27 23.12 13.66
CA LYS A 5 6.67 22.44 14.90
C LYS A 5 5.90 21.13 15.11
N LEU A 6 4.59 21.14 14.90
CA LEU A 6 3.77 19.94 15.01
C LEU A 6 4.21 18.87 14.00
N GLN A 7 4.47 19.26 12.75
CA GLN A 7 4.94 18.36 11.71
C GLN A 7 6.30 17.75 12.05
N LEU A 8 7.24 18.53 12.58
CA LEU A 8 8.55 18.04 13.04
C LEU A 8 8.41 17.08 14.21
N SER A 9 7.51 17.35 15.16
CA SER A 9 7.19 16.43 16.26
C SER A 9 6.58 15.12 15.74
N THR A 10 5.72 15.16 14.73
CA THR A 10 5.20 13.96 14.06
C THR A 10 6.34 13.15 13.45
N ILE A 11 7.23 13.78 12.68
CA ILE A 11 8.39 13.10 12.08
C ILE A 11 9.31 12.50 13.15
N ALA A 12 9.58 13.22 14.23
CA ALA A 12 10.40 12.72 15.34
C ALA A 12 9.78 11.48 15.99
N ASN A 13 8.44 11.45 16.16
CA ASN A 13 7.74 10.27 16.67
C ASN A 13 7.77 9.10 15.68
N GLU A 14 7.64 9.37 14.38
CA GLU A 14 7.74 8.34 13.33
C GLU A 14 9.11 7.67 13.32
N LYS A 15 10.19 8.44 13.52
CA LYS A 15 11.57 7.93 13.54
C LYS A 15 11.91 7.03 14.74
N VAL A 16 11.04 6.95 15.74
CA VAL A 16 11.22 6.04 16.90
C VAL A 16 10.14 4.97 16.99
N THR A 17 9.14 5.01 16.12
CA THR A 17 8.04 4.04 16.06
C THR A 17 8.33 2.99 14.98
N PRO A 18 8.58 1.72 15.32
CA PRO A 18 9.17 0.74 14.39
C PRO A 18 8.46 0.60 13.03
N LEU A 19 7.12 0.53 13.01
CA LEU A 19 6.39 0.43 11.75
C LEU A 19 6.52 1.71 10.90
N GLN A 20 6.48 2.87 11.55
CA GLN A 20 6.64 4.15 10.86
C GLN A 20 8.07 4.30 10.34
N MET A 21 9.08 3.86 11.08
CA MET A 21 10.47 3.80 10.59
C MET A 21 10.57 3.02 9.27
N ALA A 22 9.93 1.84 9.20
CA ALA A 22 9.90 1.03 7.98
C ALA A 22 9.17 1.76 6.82
N LEU A 23 8.02 2.36 7.09
CA LEU A 23 7.21 3.09 6.10
C LEU A 23 7.89 4.38 5.60
N ARG A 24 8.84 4.93 6.36
CA ARG A 24 9.68 6.04 5.93
C ARG A 24 10.86 5.60 5.06
N ALA A 25 11.52 4.51 5.43
CA ALA A 25 12.72 4.01 4.74
C ALA A 25 12.43 3.24 3.44
N LEU A 26 11.29 2.55 3.36
CA LEU A 26 10.96 1.64 2.26
C LEU A 26 10.71 2.30 0.89
N PRO A 27 10.04 3.46 0.76
CA PRO A 27 9.63 3.97 -0.56
C PRO A 27 10.79 4.35 -1.49
N PRO A 28 11.87 5.01 -1.02
CA PRO A 28 13.06 5.24 -1.84
C PRO A 28 13.71 3.94 -2.33
N VAL A 29 13.62 2.86 -1.56
CA VAL A 29 14.15 1.55 -1.92
C VAL A 29 13.30 0.90 -3.01
N LEU A 30 11.97 0.99 -2.89
CA LEU A 30 11.05 0.46 -3.90
C LEU A 30 11.12 1.24 -5.22
N PHE A 31 11.02 2.57 -5.17
CA PHE A 31 10.81 3.40 -6.36
C PHE A 31 12.04 4.19 -6.82
N GLY A 32 13.06 4.31 -5.98
CA GLY A 32 14.17 5.24 -6.18
C GLY A 32 13.86 6.66 -5.68
N SER A 33 14.88 7.36 -5.20
CA SER A 33 14.77 8.68 -4.56
C SER A 33 14.25 9.81 -5.46
N ARG A 34 14.34 9.65 -6.79
CA ARG A 34 13.85 10.65 -7.77
C ARG A 34 12.42 10.39 -8.24
N HIS A 35 11.82 9.27 -7.87
CA HIS A 35 10.46 8.91 -8.26
C HIS A 35 9.45 9.61 -7.35
N ALA A 36 8.29 10.03 -7.89
CA ALA A 36 7.28 10.76 -7.12
C ALA A 36 6.68 9.94 -5.96
N TYR A 37 6.72 8.62 -6.05
CA TYR A 37 6.32 7.68 -4.99
C TYR A 37 7.50 7.26 -4.08
N GLY A 38 8.69 7.82 -4.26
CA GLY A 38 9.87 7.56 -3.41
C GLY A 38 9.90 8.38 -2.11
N VAL A 39 8.82 9.06 -1.75
CA VAL A 39 8.69 9.82 -0.50
C VAL A 39 8.14 8.94 0.63
N PRO A 40 8.39 9.25 1.92
CA PRO A 40 7.87 8.49 3.05
C PRO A 40 6.36 8.21 2.94
N LEU A 41 5.95 6.94 3.11
CA LEU A 41 4.54 6.54 3.03
C LEU A 41 3.69 7.11 4.18
N THR A 42 4.34 7.63 5.22
CA THR A 42 3.67 8.38 6.29
C THR A 42 3.12 9.73 5.82
N GLY A 43 3.53 10.22 4.64
CA GLY A 43 3.06 11.48 4.06
C GLY A 43 3.59 12.74 4.76
N SER A 44 4.45 12.57 5.76
CA SER A 44 4.93 13.66 6.62
C SER A 44 6.11 14.45 6.04
N GLY A 45 6.73 13.94 4.97
CA GLY A 45 7.92 14.53 4.35
C GLY A 45 9.21 14.25 5.15
N THR A 46 10.23 15.09 4.90
CA THR A 46 11.52 15.05 5.62
C THR A 46 11.66 16.26 6.53
N GLU A 47 12.43 16.12 7.61
CA GLU A 47 12.71 17.24 8.53
C GLU A 47 13.32 18.43 7.79
N GLU A 48 14.25 18.16 6.88
CA GLU A 48 14.87 19.17 6.01
C GLU A 48 13.81 19.93 5.19
N SER A 49 12.94 19.21 4.49
CA SER A 49 11.89 19.83 3.67
C SER A 49 10.94 20.68 4.53
N VAL A 50 10.56 20.19 5.71
CA VAL A 50 9.64 20.88 6.62
C VAL A 50 10.28 22.13 7.24
N GLN A 51 11.57 22.09 7.57
CA GLN A 51 12.30 23.23 8.11
C GLN A 51 12.48 24.36 7.08
N GLN A 52 12.70 24.00 5.82
CA GLN A 52 12.92 24.96 4.74
C GLN A 52 11.62 25.54 4.16
N LEU A 53 10.47 24.91 4.40
CA LEU A 53 9.17 25.34 3.86
C LEU A 53 8.79 26.76 4.31
N THR A 54 8.55 27.64 3.34
CA THR A 54 8.07 29.00 3.57
C THR A 54 6.60 29.18 3.20
N ARG A 55 6.00 30.31 3.61
CA ARG A 55 4.67 30.71 3.12
C ARG A 55 4.64 30.86 1.59
N GLN A 56 5.74 31.34 0.99
CA GLN A 56 5.83 31.53 -0.44
C GLN A 56 5.80 30.19 -1.18
N ASP A 57 6.42 29.15 -0.63
CA ASP A 57 6.37 27.79 -1.19
C ASP A 57 4.95 27.23 -1.17
N MET A 58 4.22 27.42 -0.07
CA MET A 58 2.81 27.01 0.02
C MET A 58 1.92 27.75 -0.98
N ALA A 59 2.11 29.08 -1.13
CA ALA A 59 1.38 29.87 -2.10
C ALA A 59 1.71 29.44 -3.54
N LYS A 60 2.98 29.15 -3.82
CA LYS A 60 3.44 28.62 -5.11
C LYS A 60 2.85 27.24 -5.38
N PHE A 61 2.82 26.35 -4.38
CA PHE A 61 2.22 25.03 -4.49
C PHE A 61 0.73 25.14 -4.83
N HIS A 62 -0.02 25.97 -4.10
CA HIS A 62 -1.44 26.21 -4.37
C HIS A 62 -1.64 26.74 -5.81
N ALA A 63 -0.94 27.81 -6.20
CA ALA A 63 -1.05 28.38 -7.55
C ALA A 63 -0.63 27.41 -8.68
N THR A 64 0.23 26.44 -8.38
CA THR A 64 0.70 25.45 -9.35
C THR A 64 -0.28 24.30 -9.52
N TRP A 65 -0.81 23.76 -8.41
CA TRP A 65 -1.52 22.48 -8.40
C TRP A 65 -3.04 22.60 -8.22
N PHE A 66 -3.55 23.69 -7.61
CA PHE A 66 -4.98 23.90 -7.40
C PHE A 66 -5.56 24.61 -8.62
N LYS A 67 -5.86 23.82 -9.66
CA LYS A 67 -6.44 24.28 -10.92
C LYS A 67 -7.64 23.41 -11.29
N PRO A 68 -8.66 23.94 -11.97
CA PRO A 68 -9.86 23.18 -12.32
C PRO A 68 -9.53 21.99 -13.23
N ASN A 69 -8.54 22.12 -14.12
CA ASN A 69 -8.04 21.03 -14.96
C ASN A 69 -7.12 20.02 -14.24
N ASN A 70 -6.96 20.17 -12.91
CA ASN A 70 -6.30 19.20 -12.01
C ASN A 70 -7.21 18.76 -10.86
N ALA A 71 -8.51 19.08 -10.93
CA ALA A 71 -9.45 18.86 -9.84
C ALA A 71 -10.65 18.04 -10.33
N THR A 72 -11.31 17.37 -9.39
CA THR A 72 -12.60 16.73 -9.63
C THR A 72 -13.50 17.03 -8.45
N LEU A 73 -14.71 17.50 -8.74
CA LEU A 73 -15.73 17.72 -7.72
C LEU A 73 -16.71 16.56 -7.76
N ILE A 74 -16.86 15.88 -6.63
CA ILE A 74 -17.78 14.76 -6.47
C ILE A 74 -18.93 15.25 -5.60
N VAL A 75 -20.15 15.14 -6.11
CA VAL A 75 -21.38 15.53 -5.41
C VAL A 75 -22.21 14.27 -5.20
N VAL A 76 -22.51 13.97 -3.93
CA VAL A 76 -23.37 12.83 -3.55
C VAL A 76 -24.43 13.35 -2.60
N GLY A 77 -25.69 13.13 -2.94
CA GLY A 77 -26.83 13.50 -2.11
C GLY A 77 -28.13 13.60 -2.91
N ASP A 78 -29.16 14.10 -2.25
CA ASP A 78 -30.48 14.37 -2.84
C ASP A 78 -30.42 15.65 -3.69
N THR A 79 -29.89 15.52 -4.90
CA THR A 79 -29.76 16.61 -5.87
C THR A 79 -29.72 16.05 -7.28
N THR A 80 -30.04 16.90 -8.25
CA THR A 80 -29.90 16.62 -9.68
C THR A 80 -28.81 17.51 -10.31
N PRO A 81 -28.30 17.13 -11.50
CA PRO A 81 -27.42 18.00 -12.28
C PRO A 81 -28.00 19.41 -12.49
N ASP A 82 -29.30 19.52 -12.78
CA ASP A 82 -29.98 20.80 -13.03
C ASP A 82 -30.03 21.70 -11.79
N GLU A 83 -30.09 21.13 -10.58
CA GLU A 83 -30.10 21.89 -9.32
C GLU A 83 -28.70 22.32 -8.88
N ILE A 84 -27.68 21.49 -9.13
CA ILE A 84 -26.33 21.74 -8.64
C ILE A 84 -25.50 22.56 -9.63
N GLN A 85 -25.65 22.33 -10.94
CA GLN A 85 -24.82 22.98 -11.94
C GLN A 85 -24.86 24.51 -11.86
N PRO A 86 -26.02 25.19 -11.72
CA PRO A 86 -26.05 26.65 -11.58
C PRO A 86 -25.27 27.16 -10.36
N LYS A 87 -25.29 26.41 -9.25
CA LYS A 87 -24.53 26.76 -8.04
C LYS A 87 -23.03 26.58 -8.28
N LEU A 88 -22.63 25.51 -8.95
CA LEU A 88 -21.23 25.26 -9.30
C LEU A 88 -20.70 26.33 -10.25
N GLU A 89 -21.47 26.72 -11.26
CA GLU A 89 -21.11 27.80 -12.18
C GLU A 89 -20.97 29.15 -11.43
N GLN A 90 -21.86 29.43 -10.47
CA GLN A 90 -21.77 30.63 -9.64
C GLN A 90 -20.46 30.70 -8.84
N PHE A 91 -20.01 29.59 -8.24
CA PHE A 91 -18.82 29.58 -7.38
C PHE A 91 -17.50 29.29 -8.13
N PHE A 92 -17.55 28.46 -9.16
CA PHE A 92 -16.36 27.91 -9.83
C PHE A 92 -16.29 28.23 -11.33
N GLY A 93 -17.34 28.78 -11.95
CA GLY A 93 -17.34 29.10 -13.39
C GLY A 93 -16.26 30.11 -13.80
N GLY A 94 -15.82 30.96 -12.86
CA GLY A 94 -14.69 31.87 -13.06
C GLY A 94 -13.30 31.27 -12.77
N TRP A 95 -13.22 30.03 -12.26
CA TRP A 95 -11.95 29.38 -11.94
C TRP A 95 -11.29 28.89 -13.22
N ALA A 96 -10.25 29.59 -13.67
CA ALA A 96 -9.57 29.30 -14.94
C ALA A 96 -8.53 28.19 -14.81
N GLY A 97 -8.44 27.34 -15.83
CA GLY A 97 -7.40 26.32 -15.96
C GLY A 97 -6.01 26.89 -16.20
N GLY A 98 -5.00 26.04 -16.11
CA GLY A 98 -3.62 26.42 -16.45
C GLY A 98 -2.66 25.25 -16.52
N GLN A 99 -1.38 25.56 -16.71
CA GLN A 99 -0.34 24.53 -16.81
C GLN A 99 -0.14 23.78 -15.50
N ILE A 100 -0.09 22.45 -15.55
CA ILE A 100 0.18 21.58 -14.39
C ILE A 100 1.46 20.81 -14.69
N PRO A 101 2.46 20.82 -13.80
CA PRO A 101 3.67 20.03 -14.00
C PRO A 101 3.36 18.53 -14.00
N ALA A 102 4.05 17.76 -14.84
CA ALA A 102 4.01 16.31 -14.77
C ALA A 102 4.79 15.79 -13.56
N LYS A 103 4.26 14.76 -12.89
CA LYS A 103 4.98 14.02 -11.84
C LYS A 103 5.86 12.94 -12.47
N ASN A 104 7.02 12.69 -11.90
CA ASN A 104 7.88 11.58 -12.31
C ASN A 104 7.33 10.25 -11.76
N ILE A 105 6.53 9.56 -12.58
CA ILE A 105 5.93 8.25 -12.27
C ILE A 105 6.38 7.18 -13.28
N ILE A 106 7.65 7.24 -13.69
CA ILE A 106 8.24 6.30 -14.65
C ILE A 106 8.17 4.86 -14.13
N THR A 107 8.02 3.90 -15.03
CA THR A 107 8.05 2.47 -14.69
C THR A 107 9.39 2.12 -14.04
N VAL A 108 9.31 1.50 -12.87
CA VAL A 108 10.43 0.98 -12.09
C VAL A 108 10.55 -0.52 -12.36
N PRO A 109 11.75 -1.02 -12.71
CA PRO A 109 11.97 -2.45 -12.88
C PRO A 109 11.93 -3.15 -11.52
N LYS A 110 11.50 -4.42 -11.52
CA LYS A 110 11.62 -5.27 -10.34
C LYS A 110 13.08 -5.64 -10.10
N PRO A 111 13.49 -5.88 -8.84
CA PRO A 111 14.84 -6.31 -8.55
C PRO A 111 15.10 -7.72 -9.10
N ASP A 112 16.31 -7.95 -9.61
CA ASP A 112 16.75 -9.26 -10.11
C ASP A 112 17.05 -10.27 -8.99
N LYS A 113 17.27 -9.76 -7.78
CA LYS A 113 17.62 -10.54 -6.58
C LYS A 113 16.91 -9.95 -5.36
N PRO A 114 16.55 -10.78 -4.37
CA PRO A 114 16.01 -10.26 -3.12
C PRO A 114 17.11 -9.53 -2.33
N SER A 115 16.71 -8.59 -1.49
CA SER A 115 17.62 -7.79 -0.66
C SER A 115 17.00 -7.55 0.71
N VAL A 116 17.84 -7.36 1.72
CA VAL A 116 17.41 -7.16 3.11
C VAL A 116 17.91 -5.79 3.57
N TYR A 117 17.00 -4.86 3.82
CA TYR A 117 17.27 -3.56 4.42
C TYR A 117 16.95 -3.63 5.90
N LEU A 118 17.93 -3.29 6.74
CA LEU A 118 17.83 -3.40 8.19
C LEU A 118 17.99 -2.02 8.83
N VAL A 119 16.92 -1.56 9.49
CA VAL A 119 16.93 -0.35 10.32
C VAL A 119 17.10 -0.77 11.78
N ASP A 120 18.19 -0.33 12.39
CA ASP A 120 18.49 -0.69 13.78
C ASP A 120 17.59 0.06 14.76
N LYS A 121 16.99 -0.70 15.68
CA LYS A 121 16.24 -0.19 16.82
C LYS A 121 16.72 -0.94 18.08
N PRO A 122 17.78 -0.45 18.74
CA PRO A 122 18.30 -1.07 19.95
C PRO A 122 17.24 -1.25 21.03
N GLY A 123 17.26 -2.41 21.68
CA GLY A 123 16.31 -2.78 22.73
C GLY A 123 14.88 -3.06 22.25
N ALA A 124 14.64 -3.19 20.94
CA ALA A 124 13.32 -3.57 20.43
C ALA A 124 13.00 -5.03 20.81
N LEU A 125 11.90 -5.21 21.55
CA LEU A 125 11.40 -6.55 21.92
C LEU A 125 10.74 -7.27 20.74
N HIS A 126 10.21 -6.51 19.78
CA HIS A 126 9.57 -7.01 18.58
C HIS A 126 10.25 -6.41 17.34
N SER A 127 10.23 -7.17 16.25
CA SER A 127 10.68 -6.71 14.94
C SER A 127 9.49 -6.43 14.04
N ILE A 128 9.57 -5.36 13.24
CA ILE A 128 8.71 -5.18 12.08
C ILE A 128 9.39 -5.83 10.89
N VAL A 129 8.66 -6.70 10.21
CA VAL A 129 9.11 -7.36 8.99
C VAL A 129 8.16 -6.96 7.87
N ILE A 130 8.68 -6.43 6.77
CA ILE A 130 7.93 -6.11 5.56
C ILE A 130 8.62 -6.77 4.36
N ALA A 131 7.91 -7.64 3.65
CA ALA A 131 8.26 -8.04 2.29
C ALA A 131 7.51 -7.14 1.31
N GLY A 132 8.25 -6.29 0.59
CA GLY A 132 7.72 -5.31 -0.34
C GLY A 132 8.11 -5.60 -1.78
N THR A 133 7.21 -5.30 -2.71
CA THR A 133 7.49 -5.24 -4.14
C THR A 133 6.56 -4.22 -4.82
N ILE A 134 6.71 -4.07 -6.13
CA ILE A 134 5.89 -3.17 -6.95
C ILE A 134 4.88 -3.99 -7.74
N ALA A 135 3.60 -3.70 -7.50
CA ALA A 135 2.47 -4.20 -8.26
C ALA A 135 2.25 -3.38 -9.55
N PRO A 136 1.61 -3.99 -10.58
CA PRO A 136 1.22 -3.27 -11.77
C PRO A 136 0.26 -2.10 -11.44
N PRO A 137 0.15 -1.12 -12.35
CA PRO A 137 -0.90 -0.11 -12.27
C PRO A 137 -2.29 -0.76 -12.18
N PRO A 138 -3.30 -0.07 -11.61
CA PRO A 138 -4.67 -0.55 -11.64
C PRO A 138 -5.14 -0.83 -13.07
N ASP A 139 -5.81 -1.95 -13.28
CA ASP A 139 -6.40 -2.32 -14.56
C ASP A 139 -7.78 -2.94 -14.30
N ALA A 140 -8.81 -2.32 -14.88
CA ALA A 140 -10.18 -2.75 -14.69
C ALA A 140 -10.41 -4.22 -14.99
N ARG A 141 -9.60 -4.87 -15.83
CA ARG A 141 -9.69 -6.30 -16.17
C ARG A 141 -9.15 -7.22 -15.08
N THR A 142 -8.09 -6.82 -14.39
CA THR A 142 -7.36 -7.68 -13.44
C THR A 142 -7.50 -7.26 -11.98
N GLU A 143 -8.00 -6.05 -11.71
CA GLU A 143 -8.05 -5.48 -10.36
C GLU A 143 -8.75 -6.39 -9.36
N ILE A 144 -9.93 -6.90 -9.74
CA ILE A 144 -10.72 -7.79 -8.89
C ILE A 144 -9.93 -9.07 -8.57
N ALA A 145 -9.31 -9.70 -9.57
CA ALA A 145 -8.53 -10.92 -9.36
C ALA A 145 -7.31 -10.67 -8.46
N LEU A 146 -6.65 -9.52 -8.62
CA LEU A 146 -5.50 -9.13 -7.82
C LEU A 146 -5.88 -8.86 -6.35
N GLU A 147 -7.00 -8.18 -6.13
CA GLU A 147 -7.57 -7.94 -4.79
C GLU A 147 -7.99 -9.25 -4.14
N THR A 148 -8.72 -10.13 -4.83
CA THR A 148 -9.14 -11.44 -4.31
C THR A 148 -7.91 -12.30 -3.98
N MET A 149 -6.87 -12.30 -4.81
CA MET A 149 -5.60 -12.98 -4.52
C MET A 149 -4.93 -12.42 -3.26
N ASN A 150 -4.85 -11.09 -3.13
CA ASN A 150 -4.34 -10.45 -1.91
C ASN A 150 -5.15 -10.85 -0.67
N ASN A 151 -6.48 -10.89 -0.77
CA ASN A 151 -7.38 -11.24 0.33
C ASN A 151 -7.24 -12.69 0.80
N ILE A 152 -6.91 -13.62 -0.10
CA ILE A 152 -6.54 -15.00 0.25
C ILE A 152 -5.16 -15.04 0.92
N PHE A 153 -4.20 -14.27 0.41
CA PHE A 153 -2.82 -14.26 0.89
C PHE A 153 -2.69 -13.62 2.29
N GLY A 154 -3.08 -12.36 2.45
CA GLY A 154 -2.92 -11.59 3.69
C GLY A 154 -3.88 -10.41 3.86
N GLY A 155 -4.78 -10.13 2.92
CA GLY A 155 -5.64 -8.95 2.93
C GLY A 155 -6.84 -9.03 3.88
N THR A 156 -7.14 -10.23 4.41
CA THR A 156 -8.23 -10.43 5.36
C THR A 156 -7.73 -11.08 6.64
N PHE A 157 -8.50 -10.96 7.72
CA PHE A 157 -8.13 -11.57 9.00
C PHE A 157 -7.92 -13.08 8.90
N GLY A 158 -8.73 -13.78 8.11
CA GLY A 158 -8.65 -15.23 7.91
C GLY A 158 -7.68 -15.67 6.82
N ALA A 159 -6.85 -14.76 6.30
CA ALA A 159 -5.91 -15.03 5.23
C ALA A 159 -4.71 -15.86 5.70
N ARG A 160 -4.03 -16.52 4.74
CA ARG A 160 -2.96 -17.48 5.04
C ARG A 160 -1.84 -16.91 5.89
N LEU A 161 -1.38 -15.72 5.58
CA LEU A 161 -0.28 -15.05 6.28
C LEU A 161 -0.60 -14.85 7.76
N ASN A 162 -1.81 -14.37 8.07
CA ASN A 162 -2.26 -14.16 9.44
C ASN A 162 -2.47 -15.50 10.16
N MET A 163 -3.13 -16.47 9.52
CA MET A 163 -3.35 -17.80 10.12
C MET A 163 -2.03 -18.52 10.42
N ASN A 164 -1.00 -18.34 9.60
CA ASN A 164 0.32 -18.91 9.88
C ASN A 164 0.97 -18.21 11.08
N LEU A 165 1.26 -16.91 10.98
CA LEU A 165 2.08 -16.23 11.99
C LEU A 165 1.36 -15.98 13.33
N ARG A 166 0.05 -15.70 13.29
CA ARG A 166 -0.75 -15.37 14.47
C ARG A 166 -1.39 -16.61 15.11
N GLU A 167 -2.11 -17.40 14.33
CA GLU A 167 -2.90 -18.52 14.88
C GLU A 167 -2.10 -19.80 15.09
N ASP A 168 -1.25 -20.19 14.13
CA ASP A 168 -0.44 -21.41 14.27
C ASP A 168 0.80 -21.14 15.13
N LYS A 169 1.58 -20.12 14.75
CA LYS A 169 2.89 -19.88 15.39
C LYS A 169 2.84 -19.03 16.65
N HIS A 170 1.82 -18.20 16.83
CA HIS A 170 1.70 -17.26 17.96
C HIS A 170 2.88 -16.27 18.08
N TRP A 171 3.59 -15.99 16.97
CA TRP A 171 4.74 -15.10 16.96
C TRP A 171 4.37 -13.64 16.71
N SER A 172 3.16 -13.40 16.21
CA SER A 172 2.63 -12.07 15.90
C SER A 172 1.22 -11.89 16.44
N TYR A 173 0.86 -10.67 16.81
CA TYR A 173 -0.54 -10.29 17.06
C TYR A 173 -1.34 -10.05 15.79
N GLY A 174 -0.67 -9.88 14.65
CA GLY A 174 -1.28 -9.66 13.35
C GLY A 174 -0.25 -9.67 12.22
N ALA A 175 -0.57 -10.39 11.16
CA ALA A 175 0.17 -10.35 9.91
C ALA A 175 -0.81 -10.09 8.77
N ALA A 176 -0.45 -9.24 7.83
CA ALA A 176 -1.36 -8.81 6.77
C ALA A 176 -0.60 -8.48 5.49
N SER A 177 -1.35 -8.34 4.39
CA SER A 177 -0.84 -7.77 3.16
C SER A 177 -1.75 -6.68 2.63
N VAL A 178 -1.16 -5.71 1.96
CA VAL A 178 -1.85 -4.54 1.42
C VAL A 178 -1.35 -4.24 0.02
N LEU A 179 -2.29 -3.95 -0.88
CA LEU A 179 -2.05 -3.39 -2.19
C LEU A 179 -2.44 -1.91 -2.15
N TYR A 180 -1.45 -1.02 -2.21
CA TYR A 180 -1.70 0.42 -2.13
C TYR A 180 -2.33 0.94 -3.41
N GLY A 181 -3.28 1.87 -3.31
CA GLY A 181 -3.83 2.58 -4.46
C GLY A 181 -2.87 3.64 -5.01
N ALA A 182 -2.59 3.61 -6.32
CA ALA A 182 -1.85 4.67 -7.00
C ALA A 182 -2.23 4.72 -8.49
N ARG A 183 -1.93 5.84 -9.17
CA ARG A 183 -2.19 6.02 -10.62
C ARG A 183 -1.28 5.22 -11.54
N ALA A 184 -0.18 4.71 -11.02
CA ALA A 184 0.83 3.98 -11.77
C ALA A 184 1.19 2.70 -10.98
N GLN A 185 2.36 2.14 -11.25
CA GLN A 185 2.94 1.10 -10.40
C GLN A 185 2.84 1.48 -8.92
N ARG A 186 2.48 0.50 -8.09
CA ARG A 186 2.06 0.75 -6.70
C ARG A 186 2.65 -0.26 -5.72
N PRO A 187 2.90 0.12 -4.46
CA PRO A 187 3.44 -0.81 -3.49
C PRO A 187 2.48 -1.98 -3.21
N PHE A 188 3.02 -3.18 -3.18
CA PHE A 188 2.45 -4.33 -2.49
C PHE A 188 3.34 -4.67 -1.29
N LEU A 189 2.76 -4.72 -0.10
CA LEU A 189 3.48 -5.02 1.14
C LEU A 189 2.83 -6.20 1.85
N ALA A 190 3.62 -7.19 2.24
CA ALA A 190 3.26 -8.21 3.22
C ALA A 190 4.03 -7.94 4.51
N TYR A 191 3.37 -7.81 5.64
CA TYR A 191 4.02 -7.34 6.86
C TYR A 191 3.49 -7.98 8.14
N ALA A 192 4.33 -8.00 9.17
CA ALA A 192 4.00 -8.45 10.51
C ALA A 192 4.86 -7.75 11.56
N SER A 193 4.31 -7.60 12.77
CA SER A 193 5.08 -7.30 13.98
C SER A 193 5.31 -8.59 14.75
N VAL A 194 6.55 -9.06 14.83
CA VAL A 194 6.90 -10.38 15.35
C VAL A 194 7.77 -10.29 16.60
N GLN A 195 7.72 -11.31 17.46
CA GLN A 195 8.66 -11.45 18.57
C GLN A 195 10.11 -11.40 18.06
N GLY A 196 10.99 -10.63 18.73
CA GLY A 196 12.34 -10.36 18.24
C GLY A 196 13.16 -11.63 17.99
N ASP A 197 13.09 -12.59 18.91
CA ASP A 197 13.74 -13.91 18.81
C ASP A 197 13.13 -14.83 17.74
N LYS A 198 11.98 -14.45 17.15
CA LYS A 198 11.31 -15.17 16.06
C LYS A 198 11.41 -14.46 14.72
N THR A 199 12.23 -13.41 14.61
CA THR A 199 12.35 -12.62 13.37
C THR A 199 12.76 -13.48 12.18
N GLY A 200 13.81 -14.30 12.33
CA GLY A 200 14.28 -15.18 11.26
C GLY A 200 13.24 -16.25 10.89
N ASP A 201 12.68 -16.93 11.89
CA ASP A 201 11.66 -17.97 11.69
C ASP A 201 10.40 -17.41 11.01
N ALA A 202 9.95 -16.22 11.40
CA ALA A 202 8.80 -15.57 10.78
C ALA A 202 9.06 -15.22 9.32
N ILE A 203 10.25 -14.72 8.97
CA ILE A 203 10.63 -14.46 7.57
C ILE A 203 10.64 -15.76 6.77
N ALA A 204 11.15 -16.86 7.34
CA ALA A 204 11.10 -18.17 6.69
C ALA A 204 9.66 -18.63 6.41
N GLU A 205 8.72 -18.43 7.34
CA GLU A 205 7.30 -18.72 7.13
C GLU A 205 6.65 -17.79 6.09
N MET A 206 6.99 -16.49 6.09
CA MET A 206 6.53 -15.55 5.05
C MET A 206 7.01 -15.97 3.66
N LEU A 207 8.27 -16.40 3.53
CA LEU A 207 8.81 -16.96 2.29
C LEU A 207 8.06 -18.22 1.86
N LYS A 208 7.71 -19.11 2.79
CA LYS A 208 6.90 -20.30 2.51
C LYS A 208 5.50 -19.94 2.01
N GLU A 209 4.82 -18.96 2.60
CA GLU A 209 3.49 -18.56 2.11
C GLU A 209 3.55 -17.89 0.73
N LEU A 210 4.55 -17.03 0.47
CA LEU A 210 4.79 -16.45 -0.86
C LEU A 210 5.06 -17.54 -1.92
N SER A 211 5.95 -18.48 -1.60
CA SER A 211 6.29 -19.60 -2.48
C SER A 211 5.12 -20.59 -2.63
N GLY A 212 4.32 -20.74 -1.59
CA GLY A 212 3.14 -21.58 -1.55
C GLY A 212 2.12 -21.16 -2.60
N LEU A 213 1.72 -19.88 -2.59
CA LEU A 213 0.74 -19.35 -3.54
C LEU A 213 1.21 -19.41 -5.00
N THR A 214 2.52 -19.32 -5.23
CA THR A 214 3.10 -19.36 -6.58
C THR A 214 3.39 -20.77 -7.08
N GLY A 215 3.23 -21.81 -6.23
CA GLY A 215 3.48 -23.18 -6.64
C GLY A 215 3.10 -24.26 -5.62
N THR A 216 3.85 -24.37 -4.52
CA THR A 216 3.84 -25.60 -3.68
C THR A 216 2.59 -25.81 -2.84
N LYS A 217 1.76 -24.78 -2.67
CA LYS A 217 0.51 -24.81 -1.89
C LYS A 217 -0.53 -23.98 -2.65
N PRO A 218 -1.08 -24.50 -3.77
CA PRO A 218 -1.98 -23.73 -4.64
C PRO A 218 -3.23 -23.26 -3.90
N ILE A 219 -3.93 -22.28 -4.49
CA ILE A 219 -5.19 -21.76 -3.93
C ILE A 219 -6.23 -22.87 -3.96
N ARG A 220 -6.93 -23.08 -2.84
CA ARG A 220 -8.03 -24.05 -2.76
C ARG A 220 -9.36 -23.39 -3.06
N MET A 221 -10.33 -24.16 -3.55
CA MET A 221 -11.65 -23.63 -3.89
C MET A 221 -12.36 -23.06 -2.67
N GLU A 222 -12.21 -23.68 -1.50
CA GLU A 222 -12.83 -23.20 -0.27
C GLU A 222 -12.30 -21.82 0.17
N GLU A 223 -11.02 -21.54 -0.09
CA GLU A 223 -10.41 -20.23 0.17
C GLU A 223 -10.97 -19.17 -0.79
N LEU A 224 -11.08 -19.52 -2.07
CA LEU A 224 -11.66 -18.64 -3.08
C LEU A 224 -13.14 -18.34 -2.80
N ASP A 225 -13.94 -19.37 -2.52
CA ASP A 225 -15.38 -19.23 -2.25
C ASP A 225 -15.62 -18.38 -1.00
N LYS A 226 -14.81 -18.57 0.05
CA LYS A 226 -14.88 -17.75 1.26
C LYS A 226 -14.60 -16.27 0.96
N VAL A 227 -13.54 -15.97 0.21
CA VAL A 227 -13.18 -14.58 -0.11
C VAL A 227 -14.20 -13.95 -1.06
N LYS A 228 -14.71 -14.69 -2.06
CA LYS A 228 -15.80 -14.22 -2.93
C LYS A 228 -17.04 -13.86 -2.11
N ALA A 229 -17.46 -14.75 -1.22
CA ALA A 229 -18.62 -14.52 -0.36
C ALA A 229 -18.41 -13.28 0.51
N GLN A 230 -17.23 -13.15 1.13
CA GLN A 230 -16.88 -11.97 1.92
C GLN A 230 -16.95 -10.67 1.09
N GLN A 231 -16.27 -10.63 -0.06
CA GLN A 231 -16.27 -9.45 -0.94
C GLN A 231 -17.68 -9.07 -1.39
N ILE A 232 -18.54 -10.04 -1.73
CA ILE A 232 -19.91 -9.76 -2.17
C ILE A 232 -20.79 -9.27 -1.01
N LEU A 233 -20.68 -9.89 0.16
CA LEU A 233 -21.52 -9.57 1.33
C LEU A 233 -21.13 -8.24 2.00
N GLU A 234 -19.87 -7.80 1.85
CA GLU A 234 -19.39 -6.53 2.40
C GLU A 234 -19.86 -5.31 1.56
N LEU A 235 -20.13 -5.46 0.26
CA LEU A 235 -20.44 -4.33 -0.64
C LEU A 235 -21.58 -3.44 -0.16
N PRO A 236 -22.75 -3.98 0.27
CA PRO A 236 -23.85 -3.11 0.69
C PRO A 236 -23.47 -2.26 1.90
N GLY A 237 -22.79 -2.84 2.89
CA GLY A 237 -22.34 -2.13 4.09
C GLY A 237 -21.19 -1.16 3.82
N ALA A 238 -20.32 -1.46 2.86
CA ALA A 238 -19.23 -0.58 2.45
C ALA A 238 -19.73 0.74 1.83
N HIS A 239 -20.94 0.75 1.27
CA HIS A 239 -21.45 1.83 0.42
C HIS A 239 -22.82 2.38 0.86
N GLU A 240 -23.14 2.30 2.15
CA GLU A 240 -24.44 2.73 2.69
C GLU A 240 -24.56 4.22 3.02
N THR A 241 -23.46 4.98 2.99
CA THR A 241 -23.45 6.41 3.35
C THR A 241 -23.05 7.29 2.16
N MET A 242 -23.52 8.55 2.15
CA MET A 242 -23.09 9.52 1.12
C MET A 242 -21.57 9.70 1.10
N ASN A 243 -20.91 9.67 2.26
CA ASN A 243 -19.45 9.77 2.37
C ASN A 243 -18.75 8.56 1.77
N SER A 244 -19.27 7.35 1.96
CA SER A 244 -18.66 6.14 1.41
C SER A 244 -18.86 6.03 -0.10
N ILE A 245 -19.99 6.48 -0.63
CA ILE A 245 -20.18 6.64 -2.09
C ILE A 245 -19.23 7.70 -2.66
N GLY A 246 -19.07 8.85 -1.99
CA GLY A 246 -18.14 9.88 -2.42
C GLY A 246 -16.69 9.39 -2.44
N SER A 247 -16.30 8.63 -1.42
CA SER A 247 -14.98 8.00 -1.33
C SER A 247 -14.77 6.97 -2.44
N LEU A 248 -15.76 6.11 -2.69
CA LEU A 248 -15.75 5.12 -3.78
C LEU A 248 -15.48 5.78 -5.14
N LEU A 249 -16.22 6.83 -5.48
CA LEU A 249 -16.03 7.56 -6.73
C LEU A 249 -14.63 8.22 -6.79
N GLY A 250 -14.16 8.77 -5.67
CA GLY A 250 -12.82 9.33 -5.54
C GLY A 250 -11.73 8.29 -5.80
N ASP A 251 -11.87 7.09 -5.24
CA ASP A 251 -10.94 5.99 -5.41
C ASP A 251 -10.92 5.49 -6.86
N LEU A 252 -12.10 5.30 -7.49
CA LEU A 252 -12.17 4.92 -8.90
C LEU A 252 -11.45 5.93 -9.79
N LEU A 253 -11.68 7.23 -9.59
CA LEU A 253 -11.01 8.29 -10.32
C LEU A 253 -9.49 8.32 -10.05
N GLN A 254 -9.07 8.11 -8.79
CA GLN A 254 -7.66 8.07 -8.42
C GLN A 254 -6.94 6.87 -9.06
N LEU A 255 -7.61 5.72 -9.15
CA LEU A 255 -7.07 4.50 -9.75
C LEU A 255 -7.19 4.49 -11.28
N GLY A 256 -7.94 5.43 -11.87
CA GLY A 256 -8.22 5.43 -13.30
C GLY A 256 -9.18 4.30 -13.73
N LEU A 257 -9.98 3.80 -12.80
CA LEU A 257 -11.01 2.80 -13.05
C LEU A 257 -12.30 3.46 -13.54
N PRO A 258 -13.10 2.78 -14.38
CA PRO A 258 -14.33 3.35 -14.89
C PRO A 258 -15.36 3.52 -13.75
N LEU A 259 -16.17 4.58 -13.81
CA LEU A 259 -17.16 4.86 -12.74
C LEU A 259 -18.23 3.76 -12.58
N ASN A 260 -18.45 2.96 -13.63
CA ASN A 260 -19.34 1.81 -13.64
C ASN A 260 -18.64 0.50 -13.23
N PHE A 261 -17.45 0.55 -12.62
CA PHE A 261 -16.69 -0.63 -12.21
C PHE A 261 -17.51 -1.57 -11.31
N TYR A 262 -18.37 -1.00 -10.45
CA TYR A 262 -19.18 -1.75 -9.51
C TYR A 262 -20.49 -2.31 -10.08
N ASP A 263 -20.96 -1.82 -11.23
CA ASP A 263 -22.19 -2.31 -11.89
C ASP A 263 -22.12 -3.82 -12.19
N THR A 264 -20.92 -4.32 -12.49
CA THR A 264 -20.66 -5.73 -12.80
C THR A 264 -19.78 -6.42 -11.76
N TYR A 265 -19.48 -5.78 -10.63
CA TYR A 265 -18.50 -6.31 -9.68
C TYR A 265 -18.92 -7.65 -9.09
N VAL A 266 -20.19 -7.80 -8.67
CA VAL A 266 -20.69 -9.06 -8.09
C VAL A 266 -20.60 -10.23 -9.08
N SER A 267 -20.97 -10.01 -10.35
CA SER A 267 -20.90 -11.07 -11.37
C SER A 267 -19.45 -11.42 -11.70
N ARG A 268 -18.56 -10.43 -11.75
CA ARG A 268 -17.13 -10.63 -11.99
C ARG A 268 -16.43 -11.35 -10.84
N VAL A 269 -16.71 -10.98 -9.58
CA VAL A 269 -16.20 -11.69 -8.40
C VAL A 269 -16.70 -13.14 -8.39
N SER A 270 -17.99 -13.36 -8.62
CA SER A 270 -18.59 -14.70 -8.66
C SER A 270 -17.94 -15.59 -9.74
N ALA A 271 -17.58 -15.00 -10.89
CA ALA A 271 -17.00 -15.69 -12.03
C ALA A 271 -15.48 -15.98 -11.91
N LEU A 272 -14.77 -15.42 -10.92
CA LEU A 272 -13.33 -15.65 -10.78
C LEU A 272 -12.99 -17.14 -10.66
N ARG A 273 -11.87 -17.55 -11.26
CA ARG A 273 -11.36 -18.92 -11.15
C ARG A 273 -9.93 -18.91 -10.62
N ILE A 274 -9.55 -20.01 -9.96
CA ILE A 274 -8.22 -20.19 -9.38
C ILE A 274 -7.07 -19.82 -10.35
N PRO A 275 -7.07 -20.22 -11.64
CA PRO A 275 -5.98 -19.86 -12.55
C PRO A 275 -5.74 -18.35 -12.69
N GLU A 276 -6.79 -17.53 -12.64
CA GLU A 276 -6.68 -16.08 -12.75
C GLU A 276 -5.97 -15.47 -11.53
N LEU A 277 -6.20 -16.05 -10.34
CA LEU A 277 -5.54 -15.64 -9.11
C LEU A 277 -4.11 -16.18 -9.04
N GLU A 278 -3.85 -17.38 -9.56
CA GLU A 278 -2.51 -17.94 -9.67
C GLU A 278 -1.62 -17.12 -10.62
N ASP A 279 -2.19 -16.62 -11.72
CA ASP A 279 -1.47 -15.72 -12.63
C ASP A 279 -1.15 -14.39 -11.93
N CYS A 280 -2.09 -13.85 -11.15
CA CYS A 280 -1.83 -12.68 -10.30
C CYS A 280 -0.72 -12.97 -9.27
N ALA A 281 -0.78 -14.10 -8.58
CA ALA A 281 0.21 -14.51 -7.58
C ALA A 281 1.61 -14.67 -8.22
N LYS A 282 1.74 -15.35 -9.36
CA LYS A 282 3.01 -15.49 -10.09
C LYS A 282 3.55 -14.13 -10.55
N SER A 283 2.66 -13.23 -10.94
CA SER A 283 3.05 -11.89 -11.39
C SER A 283 3.55 -10.99 -10.27
N LEU A 284 3.19 -11.25 -9.01
CA LEU A 284 3.42 -10.33 -7.89
C LEU A 284 4.22 -10.92 -6.73
N LEU A 285 4.00 -12.18 -6.38
CA LEU A 285 4.48 -12.80 -5.14
C LEU A 285 5.77 -13.62 -5.28
N ASP A 286 6.57 -13.39 -6.33
CA ASP A 286 7.87 -14.07 -6.50
C ASP A 286 8.82 -13.69 -5.35
N PRO A 287 9.20 -14.63 -4.45
CA PRO A 287 10.09 -14.35 -3.33
C PRO A 287 11.46 -13.80 -3.74
N ARG A 288 11.91 -14.11 -4.96
CA ARG A 288 13.21 -13.66 -5.50
C ARG A 288 13.20 -12.20 -5.92
N GLN A 289 12.03 -11.59 -5.99
CA GLN A 289 11.83 -10.18 -6.37
C GLN A 289 11.33 -9.33 -5.19
N MET A 290 11.49 -9.83 -3.96
CA MET A 290 11.08 -9.15 -2.74
C MET A 290 12.21 -8.33 -2.14
N ILE A 291 11.88 -7.12 -1.72
CA ILE A 291 12.69 -6.29 -0.84
C ILE A 291 12.20 -6.51 0.58
N TRP A 292 13.08 -6.93 1.47
CA TRP A 292 12.77 -7.12 2.89
C TRP A 292 13.19 -5.88 3.65
N MET A 293 12.25 -5.17 4.25
CA MET A 293 12.52 -4.07 5.19
C MET A 293 12.25 -4.56 6.61
N ILE A 294 13.29 -4.52 7.44
CA ILE A 294 13.25 -5.05 8.79
C ILE A 294 13.64 -3.94 9.77
N VAL A 295 12.85 -3.77 10.83
CA VAL A 295 13.16 -2.84 11.92
C VAL A 295 13.16 -3.63 13.23
N GLY A 296 14.28 -3.64 13.95
CA GLY A 296 14.43 -4.39 15.20
C GLY A 296 15.83 -4.21 15.79
N ASP A 297 16.11 -4.89 16.91
CA ASP A 297 17.44 -4.84 17.52
C ASP A 297 18.43 -5.62 16.64
N ARG A 298 19.25 -4.88 15.89
CA ARG A 298 20.17 -5.45 14.92
C ARG A 298 21.11 -6.47 15.54
N SER A 299 21.57 -6.24 16.76
CA SER A 299 22.49 -7.14 17.46
C SER A 299 21.88 -8.51 17.75
N GLN A 300 20.56 -8.59 17.86
CA GLN A 300 19.83 -9.82 18.15
C GLN A 300 19.37 -10.54 16.88
N ILE A 301 18.97 -9.80 15.84
CA ILE A 301 18.29 -10.39 14.68
C ILE A 301 19.22 -10.65 13.48
N GLU A 302 20.29 -9.86 13.32
CA GLU A 302 21.17 -9.96 12.15
C GLU A 302 21.79 -11.36 11.94
N PRO A 303 22.23 -12.11 12.97
CA PRO A 303 22.73 -13.47 12.79
C PRO A 303 21.71 -14.39 12.10
N ALA A 304 20.46 -14.40 12.59
CA ALA A 304 19.39 -15.21 12.01
C ALA A 304 19.06 -14.79 10.57
N LEU A 305 19.13 -13.49 10.26
CA LEU A 305 18.92 -13.00 8.90
C LEU A 305 20.02 -13.46 7.94
N ARG A 306 21.27 -13.53 8.41
CA ARG A 306 22.40 -14.05 7.62
C ARG A 306 22.23 -15.54 7.33
N ASP A 307 21.81 -16.31 8.33
CA ASP A 307 21.60 -17.75 8.20
C ASP A 307 20.49 -18.12 7.20
N LEU A 308 19.48 -17.26 7.03
CA LEU A 308 18.44 -17.45 6.01
C LEU A 308 18.95 -17.31 4.57
N GLY A 309 20.09 -16.64 4.35
CA GLY A 309 20.71 -16.52 3.03
C GLY A 309 19.85 -15.83 1.98
N ILE A 310 18.92 -14.96 2.38
CA ILE A 310 17.99 -14.28 1.46
C ILE A 310 18.76 -13.40 0.48
N GLY A 311 19.65 -12.55 0.99
CA GLY A 311 20.41 -11.62 0.17
C GLY A 311 21.35 -10.79 1.02
N GLU A 312 21.95 -9.76 0.41
CA GLU A 312 22.77 -8.80 1.13
C GLU A 312 21.94 -8.05 2.19
N ILE A 313 22.50 -7.95 3.41
CA ILE A 313 21.95 -7.13 4.49
C ILE A 313 22.55 -5.74 4.39
N ILE A 314 21.69 -4.77 4.09
CA ILE A 314 22.01 -3.36 3.85
C ILE A 314 21.55 -2.55 5.07
N PRO A 315 22.47 -2.02 5.88
CA PRO A 315 22.11 -1.09 6.96
C PRO A 315 21.41 0.15 6.41
N THR A 316 20.31 0.57 7.03
CA THR A 316 19.45 1.65 6.53
C THR A 316 18.99 2.57 7.68
N GLU A 317 18.74 3.84 7.36
CA GLU A 317 18.20 4.85 8.29
C GLU A 317 16.74 5.20 7.93
N ALA A 318 15.97 5.72 8.91
CA ALA A 318 14.55 6.08 8.78
C ALA A 318 14.27 7.60 8.85
#